data_AF-A0A9W4KRE1-F1
#
_entry.id   AF-A0A9W4KRE1-F1
#
_cell.length_a   1.000
_cell.length_b   1.000
_cell.length_c   1.000
_cell.angle_alpha   90.00
_cell.angle_beta   90.00
_cell.angle_gamma   90.00
#
_symmetry.space_group_name_H-M   'P 1'
#
loop_
_entity.id
_entity.type
_entity.pdbx_description
1 polymer ?
#
loop_
_entity_poly.entity_id
_entity_poly.type
_entity_poly.pdbx_seq_one_letter_code
_entity_poly.pdbx_strand_id
1 'polypeptide(L)'
;MSRCEDDAENPPFEYNWISDVETLEKYKPEGYHPVMIGDVFHGRYRIVDKLGFGGYSTVWLAQDRHREEYVAVKVGIANSLSQEMKCLRALSASSVHPGHDAILSSLDEFEARGPNGAHPCHTMALARCNLREASFSCLFPLDVARALVGGLTMAISHMHSCGYVHEDIHLRNILVKIPSSFNHLSVKQFYEEYGEPETVPITR
;
A
#
# COMPACT_ATOMS: atom_id res chain seq x y z
N MET A 1 -30.13 -20.78 -47.68
CA MET A 1 -29.70 -21.26 -46.35
C MET A 1 -28.19 -21.46 -46.47
N SER A 2 -27.29 -20.72 -45.82
CA SER A 2 -27.34 -19.99 -44.56
C SER A 2 -26.61 -18.65 -44.71
N ARG A 3 -27.18 -17.61 -44.12
CA ARG A 3 -26.61 -16.27 -44.01
C ARG A 3 -25.61 -16.35 -42.85
N CYS A 4 -24.34 -16.01 -43.07
CA CYS A 4 -23.41 -15.78 -41.97
C CYS A 4 -24.01 -14.66 -41.11
N GLU A 5 -24.38 -14.99 -39.89
CA GLU A 5 -24.88 -14.03 -38.92
C GLU A 5 -23.70 -13.22 -38.41
N ASP A 6 -23.93 -11.91 -38.36
CA ASP A 6 -23.00 -10.86 -37.97
C ASP A 6 -22.32 -11.19 -36.64
N ASP A 7 -20.99 -11.23 -36.65
CA ASP A 7 -20.19 -10.98 -35.45
C ASP A 7 -20.53 -9.57 -35.00
N ALA A 8 -21.43 -9.45 -34.03
CA ALA A 8 -21.77 -8.19 -33.41
C ALA A 8 -20.49 -7.59 -32.79
N GLU A 9 -19.88 -6.65 -33.50
CA GLU A 9 -18.85 -5.76 -33.01
C GLU A 9 -19.39 -5.09 -31.75
N ASN A 10 -18.96 -5.58 -30.58
CA ASN A 10 -19.07 -4.80 -29.36
C ASN A 10 -18.33 -3.49 -29.63
N PRO A 11 -18.98 -2.33 -29.46
CA PRO A 11 -18.31 -1.05 -29.68
C PRO A 11 -17.05 -1.00 -28.81
N PRO A 12 -15.92 -0.48 -29.31
CA PRO A 12 -14.71 -0.35 -28.51
C PRO A 12 -15.04 0.48 -27.28
N PHE A 13 -14.86 -0.13 -26.11
CA PHE A 13 -15.16 0.48 -24.82
C PHE A 13 -14.42 1.82 -24.70
N GLU A 14 -15.17 2.90 -24.47
CA GLU A 14 -14.59 4.23 -24.29
C GLU A 14 -14.12 4.36 -22.85
N TYR A 15 -12.84 4.03 -22.63
CA TYR A 15 -12.21 4.19 -21.34
C TYR A 15 -11.78 5.65 -21.15
N ASN A 16 -12.37 6.33 -20.17
CA ASN A 16 -11.87 7.62 -19.73
C ASN A 16 -10.59 7.41 -18.93
N TRP A 17 -9.45 7.85 -19.47
CA TRP A 17 -8.18 7.77 -18.78
C TRP A 17 -8.24 8.59 -17.48
N ILE A 18 -8.05 7.90 -16.36
CA ILE A 18 -7.93 8.50 -15.04
C ILE A 18 -6.42 8.58 -14.75
N SER A 19 -5.92 9.80 -14.57
CA SER A 19 -4.52 10.01 -14.16
C SER A 19 -4.29 9.44 -12.76
N ASP A 20 -3.05 9.05 -12.47
CA ASP A 20 -2.59 8.72 -11.11
C ASP A 20 -3.31 7.54 -10.44
N VAL A 21 -3.89 6.62 -11.22
CA VAL A 21 -4.45 5.33 -10.76
C VAL A 21 -3.91 4.16 -11.58
N GLU A 22 -4.03 2.94 -11.07
CA GLU A 22 -3.69 1.74 -11.82
C GLU A 22 -4.62 1.51 -13.01
N THR A 23 -4.05 0.88 -14.03
CA THR A 23 -4.70 0.48 -15.27
C THR A 23 -5.78 -0.58 -15.01
N LEU A 24 -7.04 -0.32 -15.38
CA LEU A 24 -8.16 -1.21 -15.07
C LEU A 24 -8.04 -2.61 -15.71
N GLU A 25 -7.31 -2.71 -16.82
CA GLU A 25 -6.99 -3.96 -17.52
C GLU A 25 -6.13 -4.93 -16.67
N LYS A 26 -5.55 -4.45 -15.58
CA LYS A 26 -4.81 -5.28 -14.61
C LYS A 26 -5.73 -5.98 -13.60
N TYR A 27 -7.03 -5.65 -13.55
CA TYR A 27 -8.03 -6.37 -12.76
C TYR A 27 -8.55 -7.59 -13.52
N LYS A 28 -7.69 -8.60 -13.64
CA LYS A 28 -7.94 -9.87 -14.33
C LYS A 28 -7.39 -11.03 -13.49
N PRO A 29 -7.68 -12.30 -13.82
CA PRO A 29 -7.03 -13.44 -13.15
C PRO A 29 -5.51 -13.26 -13.07
N GLU A 30 -4.90 -13.60 -11.92
CA GLU A 30 -3.49 -13.36 -11.58
C GLU A 30 -3.08 -11.88 -11.42
N GLY A 31 -4.02 -10.94 -11.60
CA GLY A 31 -3.83 -9.50 -11.47
C GLY A 31 -4.26 -8.95 -10.11
N TYR A 32 -4.69 -7.69 -10.07
CA TYR A 32 -5.13 -7.02 -8.84
C TYR A 32 -6.42 -7.59 -8.28
N HIS A 33 -6.60 -7.46 -6.97
CA HIS A 33 -7.87 -7.70 -6.30
C HIS A 33 -8.73 -6.44 -6.33
N PRO A 34 -10.01 -6.48 -6.76
CA PRO A 34 -10.95 -5.38 -6.57
C PRO A 34 -11.16 -5.12 -5.08
N VAL A 35 -10.96 -3.88 -4.62
CA VAL A 35 -11.16 -3.46 -3.23
C VAL A 35 -12.03 -2.21 -3.21
N MET A 36 -13.05 -2.22 -2.36
CA MET A 36 -14.00 -1.12 -2.20
C MET A 36 -13.87 -0.46 -0.83
N ILE A 37 -14.17 0.85 -0.78
CA ILE A 37 -14.29 1.57 0.50
C ILE A 37 -15.37 0.91 1.35
N GLY A 38 -15.05 0.61 2.60
CA GLY A 38 -15.93 -0.08 3.53
C GLY A 38 -15.79 -1.61 3.57
N ASP A 39 -15.04 -2.22 2.65
CA ASP A 39 -14.74 -3.65 2.71
C ASP A 39 -14.05 -4.01 4.02
N VAL A 40 -14.28 -5.24 4.51
CA VAL A 40 -13.67 -5.72 5.76
C VAL A 40 -12.79 -6.93 5.47
N PHE A 41 -11.48 -6.71 5.50
CA PHE A 41 -10.47 -7.73 5.25
C PHE A 41 -10.19 -8.50 6.54
N HIS A 42 -10.09 -9.82 6.42
CA HIS A 42 -9.82 -10.73 7.54
C HIS A 42 -10.77 -10.53 8.76
N GLY A 43 -12.01 -10.08 8.51
CA GLY A 43 -12.98 -9.78 9.56
C GLY A 43 -12.62 -8.60 10.48
N ARG A 44 -11.49 -7.92 10.23
CA ARG A 44 -10.85 -6.99 11.18
C ARG A 44 -10.54 -5.62 10.57
N TYR A 45 -10.01 -5.59 9.35
CA TYR A 45 -9.48 -4.37 8.74
C TYR A 45 -10.53 -3.75 7.81
N ARG A 46 -11.19 -2.69 8.27
CA ARG A 46 -12.16 -1.96 7.47
C ARG A 46 -11.45 -0.97 6.56
N ILE A 47 -11.61 -1.09 5.24
CA ILE A 47 -11.02 -0.17 4.26
C ILE A 47 -11.67 1.21 4.37
N VAL A 48 -10.84 2.24 4.43
CA VAL A 48 -11.23 3.65 4.63
C VAL A 48 -10.85 4.49 3.42
N ASP A 49 -9.64 4.33 2.90
CA ASP A 49 -9.17 5.11 1.76
C ASP A 49 -8.07 4.36 0.99
N LYS A 50 -7.71 4.84 -0.19
CA LYS A 50 -6.62 4.31 -1.00
C LYS A 50 -5.36 5.14 -0.77
N LEU A 51 -4.26 4.48 -0.41
CA LEU A 51 -2.96 5.13 -0.17
C LEU A 51 -2.05 5.10 -1.38
N GLY A 52 -2.23 4.13 -2.27
CA GLY A 52 -1.47 4.07 -3.52
C GLY A 52 -1.49 2.70 -4.18
N PHE A 53 -0.68 2.56 -5.22
CA PHE A 53 -0.52 1.33 -5.97
C PHE A 53 0.90 1.24 -6.54
N GLY A 54 1.30 0.03 -6.90
CA GLY A 54 2.52 -0.26 -7.64
C GLY A 54 2.30 -1.42 -8.59
N GLY A 55 3.33 -1.84 -9.33
CA GLY A 55 3.20 -2.89 -10.34
C GLY A 55 2.62 -4.22 -9.86
N TYR A 56 2.77 -4.52 -8.56
CA TYR A 56 2.46 -5.83 -7.98
C TYR A 56 1.50 -5.79 -6.78
N SER A 57 1.00 -4.61 -6.40
CA SER A 57 0.10 -4.47 -5.25
C SER A 57 -0.67 -3.14 -5.26
N THR A 58 -1.77 -3.10 -4.52
CA THR A 58 -2.42 -1.86 -4.07
C THR A 58 -2.23 -1.70 -2.56
N VAL A 59 -2.28 -0.47 -2.06
CA VAL A 59 -2.10 -0.14 -0.64
C VAL A 59 -3.26 0.73 -0.19
N TRP A 60 -3.88 0.35 0.93
CA TRP A 60 -5.13 0.92 1.43
C TRP A 60 -4.98 1.34 2.88
N LEU A 61 -5.59 2.46 3.23
CA LEU A 61 -5.83 2.86 4.60
C LEU A 61 -6.96 2.01 5.15
N ALA A 62 -6.74 1.40 6.31
CA ALA A 62 -7.77 0.64 6.99
C ALA A 62 -7.81 0.98 8.49
N GLN A 63 -9.00 0.88 9.06
CA GLN A 63 -9.20 0.89 10.50
C GLN A 63 -9.11 -0.55 11.01
N ASP A 64 -8.16 -0.81 11.91
CA ASP A 64 -8.06 -2.04 12.67
C ASP A 64 -9.11 -2.02 13.79
N ARG A 65 -10.17 -2.83 13.64
CA ARG A 65 -11.28 -2.87 14.60
C ARG A 65 -10.93 -3.53 15.94
N HIS A 66 -9.81 -4.25 16.03
CA HIS A 66 -9.39 -4.88 17.29
C HIS A 66 -8.52 -3.95 18.12
N ARG A 67 -7.67 -3.16 17.47
CA ARG A 67 -6.75 -2.22 18.15
C ARG A 67 -7.30 -0.79 18.20
N GLU A 68 -8.32 -0.49 17.42
CA GLU A 68 -8.87 0.86 17.23
C GLU A 68 -7.79 1.84 16.71
N GLU A 69 -6.96 1.37 15.78
CA GLU A 69 -5.86 2.14 15.18
C GLU A 69 -5.94 2.10 13.65
N TYR A 70 -5.34 3.10 13.00
CA TYR A 70 -5.20 3.07 11.55
C TYR A 70 -3.94 2.33 11.11
N VAL A 71 -4.09 1.52 10.08
CA VAL A 71 -3.01 0.72 9.49
C VAL A 71 -3.03 0.88 7.96
N ALA A 72 -1.90 0.58 7.33
CA ALA A 72 -1.86 0.38 5.89
C ALA A 72 -1.98 -1.12 5.59
N VAL A 73 -2.90 -1.48 4.70
CA VAL A 73 -3.12 -2.84 4.19
C VAL A 73 -2.58 -2.89 2.77
N LYS A 74 -1.55 -3.70 2.55
CA LYS A 74 -1.00 -3.96 1.22
C LYS A 74 -1.58 -5.26 0.67
N VAL A 75 -2.21 -5.17 -0.51
CA VAL A 75 -2.86 -6.29 -1.19
C VAL A 75 -2.08 -6.62 -2.45
N GLY A 76 -1.44 -7.79 -2.49
CA GLY A 76 -0.66 -8.25 -3.64
C GLY A 76 -1.54 -8.71 -4.82
N ILE A 77 -0.95 -8.79 -6.00
CA ILE A 77 -1.58 -9.50 -7.13
C ILE A 77 -1.78 -10.98 -6.82
N ALA A 78 -2.77 -11.59 -7.45
CA ALA A 78 -3.16 -12.97 -7.18
C ALA A 78 -2.01 -13.96 -7.39
N ASN A 79 -1.93 -14.95 -6.49
CA ASN A 79 -1.01 -16.08 -6.49
C ASN A 79 0.49 -15.67 -6.52
N SER A 80 0.80 -14.42 -6.17
CA SER A 80 2.19 -13.95 -6.08
C SER A 80 2.88 -14.48 -4.83
N LEU A 81 4.18 -14.72 -4.94
CA LEU A 81 5.03 -14.97 -3.77
C LEU A 81 5.49 -13.62 -3.21
N SER A 82 5.19 -13.36 -1.93
CA SER A 82 5.70 -12.17 -1.27
C SER A 82 7.09 -12.43 -0.69
N GLN A 83 8.11 -12.28 -1.53
CA GLN A 83 9.51 -12.26 -1.08
C GLN A 83 9.74 -11.13 -0.07
N GLU A 84 9.05 -10.00 -0.26
CA GLU A 84 9.02 -8.87 0.65
C GLU A 84 8.62 -9.27 2.09
N MET A 85 7.51 -9.99 2.27
CA MET A 85 7.09 -10.49 3.59
C MET A 85 8.12 -11.42 4.23
N LYS A 86 8.82 -12.23 3.44
CA LYS A 86 9.92 -13.08 3.97
C LYS A 86 11.07 -12.21 4.49
N CYS A 87 11.49 -11.20 3.73
CA CYS A 87 12.53 -10.25 4.15
C CYS A 87 12.11 -9.46 5.40
N LEU A 88 10.89 -8.91 5.42
CA LEU A 88 10.38 -8.14 6.55
C LEU A 88 10.32 -8.96 7.85
N ARG A 89 9.89 -10.23 7.77
CA ARG A 89 9.92 -11.15 8.93
C ARG A 89 11.34 -11.39 9.44
N ALA A 90 12.29 -11.64 8.54
CA ALA A 90 13.67 -11.85 8.92
C ALA A 90 14.29 -10.61 9.58
N LEU A 91 14.00 -9.42 9.04
CA LEU A 91 14.45 -8.14 9.58
C LEU A 91 13.82 -7.82 10.94
N SER A 92 12.58 -8.26 11.19
CA SER A 92 11.86 -8.07 12.45
C SER A 92 12.28 -9.06 13.55
N ALA A 93 12.87 -10.20 13.18
CA ALA A 93 13.32 -11.21 14.15
C ALA A 93 14.58 -10.76 14.92
N SER A 94 15.35 -9.82 14.37
CA SER A 94 16.56 -9.28 14.99
C SER A 94 16.28 -7.91 15.63
N SER A 95 16.05 -7.87 16.93
CA SER A 95 15.75 -6.63 17.67
C SER A 95 16.95 -5.99 18.37
N VAL A 96 18.16 -6.54 18.16
CA VAL A 96 19.36 -6.13 18.90
C VAL A 96 19.99 -4.85 18.35
N HIS A 97 19.83 -4.59 17.06
CA HIS A 97 20.47 -3.48 16.38
C HIS A 97 19.62 -2.20 16.49
N PRO A 98 20.19 -1.02 16.80
CA PRO A 98 19.44 0.22 17.02
C PRO A 98 18.65 0.70 15.79
N GLY A 99 19.10 0.31 14.60
CA GLY A 99 18.39 0.56 13.35
C GLY A 99 17.14 -0.29 13.10
N HIS A 100 16.81 -1.24 13.99
CA HIS A 100 15.60 -2.06 13.90
C HIS A 100 14.34 -1.18 13.79
N ASP A 101 14.22 -0.16 14.64
CA ASP A 101 13.04 0.71 14.70
C ASP A 101 12.93 1.68 13.51
N ALA A 102 13.98 1.74 12.68
CA ALA A 102 13.99 2.50 11.43
C ALA A 102 13.47 1.68 10.22
N ILE A 103 13.16 0.39 10.42
CA ILE A 103 12.52 -0.47 9.42
C ILE A 103 11.03 -0.56 9.71
N LEU A 104 10.21 -0.46 8.66
CA LEU A 104 8.78 -0.67 8.78
C LEU A 104 8.48 -2.15 8.99
N SER A 105 7.91 -2.51 10.14
CA SER A 105 7.55 -3.89 10.47
C SER A 105 6.17 -4.26 9.94
N SER A 106 6.00 -5.51 9.53
CA SER A 106 4.68 -6.09 9.29
C SER A 106 3.98 -6.37 10.62
N LEU A 107 2.70 -6.00 10.72
CA LEU A 107 1.88 -6.18 11.92
C LEU A 107 1.02 -7.45 11.87
N ASP A 108 0.57 -7.84 10.67
CA ASP A 108 -0.27 -9.01 10.45
C ASP A 108 -0.14 -9.46 8.99
N GLU A 109 -0.34 -10.75 8.73
CA GLU A 109 -0.26 -11.37 7.41
C GLU A 109 -1.45 -12.31 7.20
N PHE A 110 -2.12 -12.19 6.06
CA PHE A 110 -3.29 -13.01 5.74
C PHE A 110 -3.49 -13.12 4.22
N GLU A 111 -4.50 -13.88 3.79
CA GLU A 111 -4.86 -14.05 2.38
C GLU A 111 -6.29 -13.56 2.15
N ALA A 112 -6.49 -12.76 1.09
CA ALA A 112 -7.81 -12.38 0.61
C ALA A 112 -8.16 -13.20 -0.64
N ARG A 113 -9.36 -13.79 -0.69
CA ARG A 113 -9.84 -14.54 -1.87
C ARG A 113 -10.80 -13.68 -2.66
N GLY A 114 -10.52 -13.51 -3.94
CA GLY A 114 -11.33 -12.71 -4.84
C GLY A 114 -11.55 -13.38 -6.19
N PRO A 115 -12.22 -12.68 -7.12
CA PRO A 115 -12.51 -13.21 -8.46
C PRO A 115 -11.24 -13.50 -9.28
N ASN A 116 -10.13 -12.85 -8.94
CA ASN A 116 -8.87 -12.94 -9.68
C ASN A 116 -7.87 -13.95 -9.07
N GLY A 117 -8.20 -14.57 -7.92
CA GLY A 117 -7.38 -15.56 -7.25
C GLY A 117 -7.23 -15.32 -5.75
N ALA A 118 -6.17 -15.90 -5.18
CA ALA A 118 -5.78 -15.73 -3.79
C ALA A 118 -4.70 -14.65 -3.68
N HIS A 119 -4.91 -13.64 -2.84
CA HIS A 119 -4.07 -12.45 -2.78
C HIS A 119 -3.34 -12.38 -1.43
N PRO A 120 -2.00 -12.46 -1.40
CA PRO A 120 -1.26 -12.27 -0.17
C PRO A 120 -1.43 -10.82 0.31
N CYS A 121 -1.80 -10.68 1.56
CA CYS A 121 -2.03 -9.39 2.21
C CYS A 121 -1.17 -9.29 3.45
N HIS A 122 -0.67 -8.09 3.73
CA HIS A 122 -0.05 -7.80 5.01
C HIS A 122 -0.36 -6.38 5.45
N THR A 123 -0.39 -6.19 6.75
CA THR A 123 -0.57 -4.87 7.36
C THR A 123 0.74 -4.34 7.87
N MET A 124 0.86 -3.01 7.88
CA MET A 124 2.02 -2.28 8.36
C MET A 124 1.55 -1.02 9.11
N ALA A 125 2.41 -0.47 9.96
CA ALA A 125 2.13 0.80 10.61
C ALA A 125 1.87 1.89 9.57
N LEU A 126 0.87 2.74 9.80
CA LEU A 126 0.56 3.82 8.89
C LEU A 126 1.72 4.83 8.85
N ALA A 127 2.10 5.22 7.63
CA ALA A 127 3.00 6.33 7.38
C ALA A 127 2.21 7.54 6.87
N ARG A 128 2.74 8.75 7.09
CA ARG A 128 2.12 9.98 6.60
C ARG A 128 2.25 10.11 5.08
N CYS A 129 3.48 10.03 4.58
CA CYS A 129 3.82 10.20 3.17
C CYS A 129 5.25 9.69 2.91
N ASN A 130 5.65 9.61 1.65
CA ASN A 130 7.05 9.37 1.30
C ASN A 130 7.86 10.68 1.24
N LEU A 131 9.19 10.59 1.30
CA LEU A 131 10.04 11.79 1.28
C LEU A 131 9.97 12.59 -0.02
N ARG A 132 9.58 11.97 -1.14
CA ARG A 132 9.40 12.70 -2.41
C ARG A 132 8.19 13.64 -2.33
N GLU A 133 7.10 13.21 -1.71
CA GLU A 133 5.94 14.06 -1.42
C GLU A 133 6.29 15.13 -0.38
N ALA A 134 6.93 14.73 0.71
CA ALA A 134 7.30 15.65 1.80
C ALA A 134 8.26 16.77 1.35
N SER A 135 9.06 16.53 0.31
CA SER A 135 10.01 17.53 -0.19
C SER A 135 9.33 18.62 -1.03
N PHE A 136 8.10 18.42 -1.52
CA PHE A 136 7.39 19.36 -2.40
C PHE A 136 8.25 19.89 -3.57
N SER A 137 9.08 19.02 -4.16
CA SER A 137 10.07 19.37 -5.21
C SER A 137 11.18 20.35 -4.77
N CYS A 138 11.38 20.54 -3.46
CA CYS A 138 12.45 21.31 -2.86
C CYS A 138 13.49 20.41 -2.17
N LEU A 139 14.63 21.00 -1.82
CA LEU A 139 15.61 20.37 -0.93
C LEU A 139 15.18 20.53 0.53
N PHE A 140 15.45 19.52 1.35
CA PHE A 140 15.27 19.62 2.78
C PHE A 140 16.28 20.61 3.41
N PRO A 141 15.90 21.36 4.45
CA PRO A 141 16.85 22.09 5.28
C PRO A 141 17.97 21.17 5.77
N LEU A 142 19.19 21.69 5.90
CA LEU A 142 20.39 20.88 6.18
C LEU A 142 20.24 20.00 7.43
N ASP A 143 19.67 20.53 8.50
CA ASP A 143 19.48 19.79 9.75
C ASP A 143 18.46 18.65 9.60
N VAL A 144 17.39 18.89 8.82
CA VAL A 144 16.40 17.86 8.47
C VAL A 144 17.05 16.78 7.60
N ALA A 145 17.80 17.17 6.58
CA ALA A 145 18.51 16.24 5.70
C ALA A 145 19.48 15.35 6.48
N ARG A 146 20.23 15.93 7.43
CA ARG A 146 21.13 15.20 8.33
C ARG A 146 20.38 14.18 9.19
N ALA A 147 19.25 14.57 9.78
CA ALA A 147 18.43 13.66 10.58
C ALA A 147 17.88 12.50 9.73
N LEU A 148 17.39 12.78 8.52
CA LEU A 148 16.88 11.78 7.58
C LEU A 148 17.97 10.79 7.15
N VAL A 149 19.15 11.29 6.78
CA VAL A 149 20.29 10.45 6.41
C VAL A 149 20.79 9.63 7.60
N GLY A 150 20.82 10.20 8.80
CA GLY A 150 21.12 9.47 10.03
C GLY A 150 20.16 8.29 10.25
N GLY A 151 18.85 8.52 10.18
CA GLY A 151 17.85 7.46 10.27
C GLY A 151 18.01 6.39 9.18
N LEU A 152 18.19 6.81 7.92
CA LEU A 152 18.36 5.91 6.79
C LEU A 152 19.62 5.04 6.93
N THR A 153 20.74 5.62 7.38
CA THR A 153 21.99 4.86 7.59
C THR A 153 21.85 3.83 8.71
N MET A 154 21.09 4.12 9.77
CA MET A 154 20.76 3.13 10.81
C MET A 154 19.92 1.97 10.24
N ALA A 155 18.89 2.27 9.45
CA ALA A 155 18.05 1.27 8.78
C ALA A 155 18.90 0.36 7.87
N ILE A 156 19.77 0.94 7.04
CA ILE A 156 20.65 0.20 6.14
C ILE A 156 21.63 -0.67 6.92
N SER A 157 22.25 -0.13 7.98
CA SER A 157 23.15 -0.89 8.86
C SER A 157 22.45 -2.10 9.47
N HIS A 158 21.20 -1.93 9.90
CA HIS A 158 20.38 -3.04 10.41
C HIS A 158 20.17 -4.12 9.34
N MET A 159 19.67 -3.73 8.16
CA MET A 159 19.43 -4.68 7.06
C MET A 159 20.69 -5.46 6.69
N HIS A 160 21.82 -4.77 6.55
CA HIS A 160 23.10 -5.37 6.21
C HIS A 160 23.59 -6.33 7.30
N SER A 161 23.40 -5.99 8.58
CA SER A 161 23.73 -6.88 9.70
C SER A 161 22.92 -8.19 9.68
N CYS A 162 21.73 -8.17 9.09
CA CYS A 162 20.87 -9.33 8.89
C CYS A 162 21.15 -10.06 7.56
N GLY A 163 22.11 -9.58 6.75
CA GLY A 163 22.47 -10.18 5.46
C GLY A 163 21.54 -9.81 4.29
N TYR A 164 20.75 -8.74 4.41
CA TYR A 164 19.84 -8.26 3.37
C TYR A 164 20.32 -6.95 2.75
N VAL A 165 20.05 -6.76 1.46
CA VAL A 165 20.26 -5.51 0.72
C VAL A 165 18.90 -5.06 0.16
N HIS A 166 18.57 -3.77 0.27
CA HIS A 166 17.27 -3.25 -0.18
C HIS A 166 17.13 -3.14 -1.70
N GLU A 167 18.23 -2.88 -2.41
CA GLU A 167 18.32 -2.75 -3.88
C GLU A 167 17.57 -1.57 -4.54
N ASP A 168 16.64 -0.91 -3.84
CA ASP A 168 15.81 0.17 -4.39
C ASP A 168 15.62 1.35 -3.41
N ILE A 169 16.73 1.92 -2.93
CA ILE A 169 16.69 3.06 -2.00
C ILE A 169 16.52 4.36 -2.77
N HIS A 170 15.36 4.99 -2.62
CA HIS A 170 15.07 6.31 -3.18
C HIS A 170 13.98 7.02 -2.37
N LEU A 171 13.76 8.32 -2.62
CA LEU A 171 12.83 9.15 -1.83
C LEU A 171 11.38 8.64 -1.76
N ARG A 172 10.90 7.87 -2.74
CA ARG A 172 9.54 7.27 -2.68
C ARG A 172 9.44 6.02 -1.79
N ASN A 173 10.58 5.44 -1.37
CA ASN A 173 10.65 4.24 -0.52
C ASN A 173 11.11 4.57 0.91
N ILE A 174 11.18 5.86 1.25
CA ILE A 174 11.48 6.32 2.61
C ILE A 174 10.25 7.05 3.12
N LEU A 175 9.72 6.58 4.24
CA LEU A 175 8.45 6.99 4.79
C LEU A 175 8.61 7.90 6.00
N VAL A 176 7.72 8.89 6.12
CA VAL A 176 7.62 9.76 7.30
C VAL A 176 6.63 9.16 8.28
N LYS A 177 7.08 8.96 9.52
CA LYS A 177 6.23 8.44 10.61
C LYS A 177 5.08 9.39 10.91
N ILE A 178 3.89 8.84 11.09
CA ILE A 178 2.71 9.61 11.52
C ILE A 178 2.70 9.78 13.06
N PRO A 179 2.23 10.91 13.60
CA PRO A 179 2.04 11.06 15.04
C PRO A 179 1.00 10.07 15.58
N SER A 180 1.21 9.57 16.79
CA SER A 180 0.29 8.62 17.45
C SER A 180 -1.11 9.19 17.70
N SER A 181 -1.23 10.52 17.77
CA SER A 181 -2.52 11.20 17.93
C SER A 181 -3.49 10.96 16.78
N PHE A 182 -3.03 10.48 15.63
CA PHE A 182 -3.86 10.18 14.46
C PHE A 182 -4.87 9.06 14.72
N ASN A 183 -4.56 8.12 15.62
CA ASN A 183 -5.44 6.97 15.92
C ASN A 183 -6.73 7.35 16.66
N HIS A 184 -6.88 8.60 17.13
CA HIS A 184 -8.05 9.01 17.92
C HIS A 184 -9.26 9.40 17.07
N LEU A 185 -9.12 9.48 15.75
CA LEU A 185 -10.22 9.84 14.86
C LEU A 185 -11.09 8.62 14.55
N SER A 186 -12.40 8.75 14.71
CA SER A 186 -13.32 7.82 14.07
C SER A 186 -13.27 8.00 12.54
N VAL A 187 -13.69 7.00 11.76
CA VAL A 187 -13.76 7.11 10.29
C VAL A 187 -14.55 8.33 9.83
N LYS A 188 -15.63 8.67 10.54
CA LYS A 188 -16.42 9.87 10.24
C LYS A 188 -15.62 11.16 10.46
N GLN A 189 -14.95 11.28 11.61
CA GLN A 189 -14.12 12.44 11.92
C GLN A 189 -12.92 12.54 10.98
N PHE A 190 -12.35 11.39 10.57
CA PHE A 190 -11.31 11.34 9.55
C PHE A 190 -11.80 11.95 8.23
N TYR A 191 -12.99 11.58 7.74
CA TYR A 191 -13.53 12.20 6.52
C TYR A 191 -13.90 13.68 6.72
N GLU A 192 -14.38 14.08 7.90
CA GLU A 192 -14.63 15.50 8.21
C GLU A 192 -13.34 16.34 8.18
N GLU A 193 -12.19 15.77 8.56
CA GLU A 193 -10.90 16.47 8.63
C GLU A 193 -10.09 16.40 7.32
N TYR A 194 -10.08 15.24 6.66
CA TYR A 194 -9.22 14.96 5.50
C TYR A 194 -9.97 14.86 4.16
N GLY A 195 -11.30 14.84 4.20
CA GLY A 195 -12.15 14.64 3.02
C GLY A 195 -12.58 13.19 2.83
N GLU A 196 -13.64 13.00 2.04
CA GLU A 196 -14.07 11.67 1.61
C GLU A 196 -13.24 11.19 0.42
N PRO A 197 -13.06 9.86 0.24
CA PRO A 197 -12.37 9.31 -0.91
C PRO A 197 -13.03 9.74 -2.23
N GLU A 198 -12.22 10.18 -3.19
CA GLU A 198 -12.71 10.48 -4.53
C GLU A 198 -13.07 9.18 -5.26
N THR A 199 -14.32 9.07 -5.70
CA THR A 199 -14.81 7.89 -6.44
C THR A 199 -15.15 8.25 -7.87
N VAL A 200 -14.70 7.43 -8.81
CA VAL A 200 -15.09 7.53 -10.22
C VAL A 200 -15.91 6.28 -10.59
N PRO A 201 -17.10 6.43 -11.20
CA PRO A 201 -17.89 5.28 -11.63
C PRO A 201 -17.15 4.54 -12.75
N ILE A 202 -16.96 3.24 -12.57
CA ILE A 202 -16.43 2.37 -13.62
C ILE A 202 -17.63 1.87 -14.45
N THR A 203 -17.78 2.40 -15.65
CA THR A 203 -18.73 1.86 -16.64
C THR A 203 -18.01 0.83 -17.51
N ARG A 204 -18.51 -0.40 -17.52
CA ARG A 204 -18.04 -1.49 -18.39
C ARG A 204 -19.10 -1.81 -19.42
#